data_AF-A0A3M1VD88-F1
#
_entry.id   AF-A0A3M1VD88-F1
#
_cell.length_a   1.000
_cell.length_b   1.000
_cell.length_c   1.000
_cell.angle_alpha   90.00
_cell.angle_beta   90.00
_cell.angle_gamma   90.00
#
_symmetry.space_group_name_H-M   'P 1'
#
loop_
_entity.id
_entity.type
_entity.pdbx_description
1 polymer ?
#
loop_
_entity_poly.entity_id
_entity_poly.type
_entity_poly.pdbx_seq_one_letter_code
_entity_poly.pdbx_strand_id
1 'polypeptide(L)'
;MTKKTNNHWPVSVLSSVSSLLNLLLPLVLVRLIERDQIGIYKLFFLYLMVVPELCLSGGLVNGLAYWAGRGRRGLRAIQLTGTLILLLALFSGALLFVFRADLAELLGVSQNTMLAFSAAAAGSVAAVFFEESTIVRGAVWKAAIFMALSDVVRVLAMLAAAFYYRDVEAVLYTFSLFTLLKAGIGYTLAYKMKSFRPVLDRSSVWPVVTYAFPVALAGVFGLLVSHADQFVLSATLKTDEFALYALGCLLVPPLLILEHSVVRVLIPELSRIFENFKSQKARQTGKEFYKNAISQLGLVIIPSFFGLLVFADPIVRLLYTDRYSAAAPYLMLFSFSYLFLIIPFDAVARARGEAHWIMSRTVTFALIGLMLCSLLAYEFGAIGALSGMLLTKALMRTYSLSYTRRVTGWKIREFLPLRDLGIYLAVSMALALVALSGRAFGAEGLGWFAVYGGFFALSYFPLVFFIMGRLSQRDNPRIMIVLPSLQIGGLERLVLTLSKGLKEKGHYVLVYAYDQPDLAEDHLLNEQFNAAGVPV
;
A
#
# COMPACT_ATOMS: atom_id res chain seq x y z
N MET A 1 -34.54 -5.10 13.80
CA MET A 1 -33.73 -4.58 12.68
C MET A 1 -32.84 -5.71 12.19
N THR A 2 -33.18 -6.25 11.02
CA THR A 2 -32.58 -7.44 10.43
C THR A 2 -31.12 -7.21 10.05
N LYS A 3 -30.24 -8.12 10.50
CA LYS A 3 -28.87 -8.31 10.01
C LYS A 3 -28.93 -8.54 8.49
N LYS A 4 -28.90 -7.48 7.69
CA LYS A 4 -28.46 -7.60 6.29
C LYS A 4 -26.97 -7.91 6.36
N THR A 5 -26.61 -9.09 5.87
CA THR A 5 -25.24 -9.50 5.62
C THR A 5 -24.56 -8.42 4.78
N ASN A 6 -23.66 -7.66 5.40
CA ASN A 6 -22.74 -6.77 4.69
C ASN A 6 -21.74 -7.67 3.93
N ASN A 7 -22.17 -8.27 2.83
CA ASN A 7 -21.28 -8.95 1.92
C ASN A 7 -20.45 -7.87 1.21
N HIS A 8 -19.20 -7.69 1.66
CA HIS A 8 -18.25 -6.73 1.10
C HIS A 8 -17.63 -7.21 -0.24
N TRP A 9 -17.81 -8.49 -0.57
CA TRP A 9 -17.29 -9.13 -1.79
C TRP A 9 -17.62 -8.40 -3.10
N PRO A 10 -18.86 -7.93 -3.34
CA PRO A 10 -19.21 -7.37 -4.64
C PRO A 10 -18.65 -5.97 -4.87
N VAL A 11 -18.44 -5.19 -3.80
CA VAL A 11 -17.71 -3.92 -3.87
C VAL A 11 -16.26 -4.17 -4.29
N SER A 12 -15.63 -5.21 -3.74
CA SER A 12 -14.29 -5.64 -4.12
C SER A 12 -14.22 -6.11 -5.58
N VAL A 13 -15.23 -6.84 -6.07
CA VAL A 13 -15.26 -7.34 -7.45
C VAL A 13 -15.44 -6.19 -8.46
N LEU A 14 -16.43 -5.31 -8.26
CA LEU A 14 -16.67 -4.19 -9.17
C LEU A 14 -15.50 -3.19 -9.21
N SER A 15 -14.91 -2.90 -8.05
CA SER A 15 -13.70 -2.06 -7.97
C SER A 15 -12.48 -2.73 -8.60
N SER A 16 -12.37 -4.07 -8.55
CA SER A 16 -11.30 -4.81 -9.22
C SER A 16 -11.38 -4.68 -10.74
N VAL A 17 -12.58 -4.77 -11.33
CA VAL A 17 -12.76 -4.59 -12.78
C VAL A 17 -12.34 -3.18 -13.22
N SER A 18 -12.80 -2.15 -12.52
CA SER A 18 -12.37 -0.76 -12.79
C SER A 18 -10.85 -0.60 -12.65
N SER A 19 -10.25 -1.17 -11.60
CA SER A 19 -8.81 -1.09 -11.35
C SER A 19 -7.99 -1.76 -12.46
N LEU A 20 -8.45 -2.92 -12.96
CA LEU A 20 -7.82 -3.61 -14.09
C LEU A 20 -7.88 -2.77 -15.36
N LEU A 21 -9.01 -2.14 -15.68
CA LEU A 21 -9.11 -1.25 -16.84
C LEU A 21 -8.19 -0.04 -16.71
N ASN A 22 -8.11 0.58 -15.53
CA ASN A 22 -7.18 1.69 -15.28
C ASN A 22 -5.71 1.26 -15.42
N LEU A 23 -5.38 0.01 -15.05
CA LEU A 23 -4.05 -0.56 -15.27
C LEU A 23 -3.74 -0.77 -16.76
N LEU A 24 -4.74 -1.20 -17.55
CA LEU A 24 -4.58 -1.43 -18.99
C LEU A 24 -4.47 -0.12 -19.79
N LEU A 25 -5.06 0.97 -19.30
CA LEU A 25 -5.11 2.24 -20.02
C LEU A 25 -3.72 2.74 -20.45
N PRO A 26 -2.71 2.90 -19.57
CA PRO A 26 -1.36 3.27 -19.99
C PRO A 26 -0.72 2.31 -21.00
N LEU A 27 -1.01 1.01 -20.92
CA LEU A 27 -0.47 0.00 -21.86
C LEU A 27 -1.01 0.22 -23.27
N VAL A 28 -2.29 0.58 -23.40
CA VAL A 28 -2.89 0.88 -24.70
C VAL A 28 -2.42 2.24 -25.22
N LEU A 29 -2.38 3.28 -24.37
CA LEU A 29 -1.96 4.62 -24.78
C LEU A 29 -0.55 4.64 -25.38
N VAL A 30 0.39 3.94 -24.75
CA VAL A 30 1.78 3.81 -25.22
C VAL A 30 1.91 3.22 -26.64
N ARG A 31 0.90 2.46 -27.11
CA ARG A 31 0.86 1.88 -28.46
C ARG A 31 0.18 2.77 -29.49
N LEU A 32 -0.67 3.70 -29.05
CA LEU A 32 -1.49 4.55 -29.93
C LEU A 32 -0.92 5.97 -30.09
N ILE A 33 -0.23 6.46 -29.08
CA ILE A 33 0.17 7.86 -28.94
C ILE A 33 1.70 7.97 -28.87
N GLU A 34 2.25 9.12 -29.28
CA GLU A 34 3.68 9.41 -29.23
C GLU A 34 4.23 9.52 -27.80
N ARG A 35 5.54 9.28 -27.65
CA ARG A 35 6.21 9.23 -26.33
C ARG A 35 6.20 10.55 -25.59
N ASP A 36 6.39 11.66 -26.30
CA ASP A 36 6.35 13.00 -25.71
C ASP A 36 4.97 13.30 -25.08
N GLN A 37 3.92 12.95 -25.80
CA GLN A 37 2.54 13.08 -25.36
C GLN A 37 2.19 12.16 -24.17
N ILE A 38 2.80 10.98 -24.06
CA ILE A 38 2.70 10.16 -22.83
C ILE A 38 3.35 10.86 -21.63
N GLY A 39 4.41 11.63 -21.86
CA GLY A 39 5.01 12.52 -20.86
C GLY A 39 4.02 13.53 -20.33
N ILE A 40 3.35 14.25 -21.23
CA ILE A 40 2.28 15.21 -20.90
C ILE A 40 1.16 14.52 -20.11
N TYR A 41 0.72 13.34 -20.54
CA TYR A 41 -0.26 12.54 -19.80
C TYR A 41 0.19 12.25 -18.37
N LYS A 42 1.43 11.82 -18.17
CA LYS A 42 1.96 11.49 -16.83
C LYS A 42 2.09 12.74 -15.95
N LEU A 43 2.55 13.86 -16.50
CA LEU A 43 2.61 15.14 -15.80
C LEU A 43 1.21 15.62 -15.39
N PHE A 44 0.25 15.53 -16.30
CA PHE A 44 -1.14 15.90 -16.04
C PHE A 44 -1.69 15.18 -14.81
N PHE A 45 -1.54 13.86 -14.72
CA PHE A 45 -2.02 13.09 -13.57
C PHE A 45 -1.18 13.27 -12.30
N LEU A 46 0.12 13.58 -12.42
CA LEU A 46 0.97 13.92 -11.28
C LEU A 46 0.49 15.19 -10.57
N TYR A 47 0.17 16.24 -11.31
CA TYR A 47 -0.32 17.48 -10.70
C TYR A 47 -1.80 17.36 -10.29
N LEU A 48 -2.60 16.62 -11.06
CA LEU A 48 -4.03 16.48 -10.78
C LEU A 48 -4.28 15.78 -9.44
N MET A 49 -3.45 14.79 -9.05
CA MET A 49 -3.62 14.10 -7.76
C MET A 49 -3.44 15.02 -6.54
N VAL A 50 -2.73 16.14 -6.70
CA VAL A 50 -2.47 17.10 -5.61
C VAL A 50 -3.66 18.03 -5.39
N VAL A 51 -4.42 18.33 -6.45
CA VAL A 51 -5.51 19.33 -6.40
C VAL A 51 -6.58 19.00 -5.35
N PRO A 52 -7.11 17.77 -5.25
CA PRO A 52 -8.09 17.42 -4.22
C PRO A 52 -7.59 17.64 -2.79
N GLU A 53 -6.32 17.36 -2.53
CA GLU A 53 -5.72 17.53 -1.20
C GLU A 53 -5.49 19.01 -0.87
N LEU A 54 -5.01 19.82 -1.82
CA LEU A 54 -4.90 21.28 -1.64
C LEU A 54 -6.26 21.95 -1.45
N CYS A 55 -7.31 21.42 -2.09
CA CYS A 55 -8.69 21.91 -1.94
C CYS A 55 -9.40 21.35 -0.71
N LEU A 56 -8.68 20.72 0.23
CA LEU A 56 -9.23 20.09 1.44
C LEU A 56 -10.26 18.98 1.20
N SER A 57 -10.48 18.56 -0.05
CA SER A 57 -11.52 17.59 -0.41
C SER A 57 -11.26 16.26 0.27
N GLY A 58 -10.01 15.79 0.29
CA GLY A 58 -9.61 14.58 1.01
C GLY A 58 -9.99 14.63 2.50
N GLY A 59 -9.69 15.74 3.19
CA GLY A 59 -10.06 15.92 4.60
C GLY A 59 -11.56 16.05 4.84
N LEU A 60 -12.27 16.78 3.98
CA LEU A 60 -13.71 17.01 4.05
C LEU A 60 -14.48 15.69 3.87
N VAL A 61 -14.08 14.89 2.89
CA VAL A 61 -14.65 13.58 2.59
C VAL A 61 -14.42 12.59 3.73
N ASN A 62 -13.19 12.49 4.25
CA ASN A 62 -12.88 11.62 5.39
C ASN A 62 -13.70 12.00 6.64
N GLY A 63 -14.01 13.29 6.82
CA GLY A 63 -14.87 13.78 7.90
C GLY A 63 -16.32 13.32 7.82
N LEU A 64 -16.82 12.90 6.67
CA LEU A 64 -18.22 12.46 6.51
C LEU A 64 -18.56 11.31 7.48
N ALA A 65 -17.67 10.34 7.62
CA ALA A 65 -17.84 9.20 8.53
C ALA A 65 -17.95 9.67 10.00
N TYR A 66 -17.15 10.66 10.38
CA TYR A 66 -17.20 11.27 11.72
C TYR A 66 -18.53 12.00 11.99
N TRP A 67 -19.05 12.73 11.00
CA TRP A 67 -20.29 13.51 11.16
C TRP A 67 -21.56 12.65 11.13
N ALA A 68 -21.56 11.52 10.42
CA ALA A 68 -22.76 10.71 10.22
C ALA A 68 -23.38 10.12 11.49
N GLY A 69 -22.57 9.87 12.52
CA GLY A 69 -23.06 9.39 13.82
C GLY A 69 -23.80 10.44 14.66
N ARG A 70 -23.85 11.72 14.23
CA ARG A 70 -24.29 12.86 15.06
C ARG A 70 -25.71 13.36 14.77
N GLY A 71 -26.59 12.49 14.27
CA GLY A 71 -28.00 12.80 14.03
C GLY A 71 -28.23 14.00 13.11
N ARG A 72 -29.17 14.90 13.47
CA ARG A 72 -29.53 16.07 12.63
C ARG A 72 -28.38 17.07 12.43
N ARG A 73 -27.54 17.30 13.44
CA ARG A 73 -26.35 18.16 13.33
C ARG A 73 -25.33 17.54 12.37
N GLY A 74 -25.16 16.21 12.46
CA GLY A 74 -24.34 15.44 11.52
C GLY A 74 -24.80 15.54 10.07
N LEU A 75 -26.10 15.40 9.82
CA LEU A 75 -26.66 15.55 8.48
C LEU A 75 -26.43 16.95 7.89
N ARG A 76 -26.58 18.01 8.69
CA ARG A 76 -26.25 19.38 8.27
C ARG A 76 -24.76 19.53 7.94
N ALA A 77 -23.88 18.96 8.76
CA ALA A 77 -22.45 18.97 8.48
C ALA A 77 -22.10 18.24 7.17
N ILE A 78 -22.76 17.12 6.85
CA ILE A 78 -22.60 16.41 5.57
C ILE A 78 -23.06 17.28 4.39
N GLN A 79 -24.22 17.94 4.50
CA GLN A 79 -24.73 18.83 3.46
C GLN A 79 -23.83 20.06 3.25
N LEU A 80 -23.33 20.63 4.36
CA LEU A 80 -22.35 21.71 4.35
C LEU A 80 -21.05 21.25 3.69
N THR A 81 -20.57 20.05 4.01
CA THR A 81 -19.36 19.46 3.40
C THR A 81 -19.51 19.37 1.89
N GLY A 82 -20.66 18.88 1.39
CA GLY A 82 -20.93 18.86 -0.05
C GLY A 82 -20.99 20.25 -0.68
N THR A 83 -21.48 21.25 0.05
CA THR A 83 -21.50 22.65 -0.40
C THR A 83 -20.09 23.23 -0.46
N LEU A 84 -19.27 23.01 0.56
CA LEU A 84 -17.87 23.44 0.60
C LEU A 84 -17.05 22.79 -0.53
N ILE A 85 -17.18 21.48 -0.74
CA ILE A 85 -16.50 20.77 -1.83
C ILE A 85 -16.89 21.36 -3.20
N LEU A 86 -18.18 21.68 -3.41
CA LEU A 86 -18.63 22.27 -4.67
C LEU A 86 -18.05 23.67 -4.88
N LEU A 87 -18.03 24.50 -3.83
CA LEU A 87 -17.44 25.84 -3.89
C LEU A 87 -15.93 25.79 -4.14
N LEU A 88 -15.21 24.85 -3.50
CA LEU A 88 -13.78 24.65 -3.68
C LEU A 88 -13.46 24.07 -5.06
N ALA A 89 -14.32 23.21 -5.61
CA ALA A 89 -14.22 22.73 -6.98
C ALA A 89 -14.37 23.87 -8.01
N LEU A 90 -15.38 24.73 -7.84
CA LEU A 90 -15.58 25.89 -8.71
C LEU A 90 -14.44 26.90 -8.57
N PHE A 91 -13.99 27.17 -7.34
CA PHE A 91 -12.87 28.07 -7.06
C PHE A 91 -11.56 27.55 -7.68
N SER A 92 -11.21 26.28 -7.47
CA SER A 92 -9.99 25.69 -8.05
C SER A 92 -10.03 25.64 -9.57
N GLY A 93 -11.16 25.26 -10.16
CA GLY A 93 -11.35 25.30 -11.61
C GLY A 93 -11.19 26.72 -12.19
N ALA A 94 -11.83 27.71 -11.58
CA ALA A 94 -11.73 29.11 -12.01
C ALA A 94 -10.30 29.65 -11.84
N LEU A 95 -9.65 29.36 -10.71
CA LEU A 95 -8.28 29.79 -10.44
C LEU A 95 -7.31 29.22 -11.48
N LEU A 96 -7.36 27.91 -11.71
CA LEU A 96 -6.51 27.24 -12.70
C LEU A 96 -6.82 27.69 -14.13
N PHE A 97 -8.08 28.03 -14.43
CA PHE A 97 -8.46 28.60 -15.71
C PHE A 97 -7.87 30.00 -15.93
N VAL A 98 -7.88 30.85 -14.90
CA VAL A 98 -7.30 32.22 -14.97
C VAL A 98 -5.79 32.15 -15.17
N PHE A 99 -5.09 31.32 -14.39
CA PHE A 99 -3.63 31.17 -14.47
C PHE A 99 -3.17 30.15 -15.52
N ARG A 100 -4.04 29.71 -16.43
CA ARG A 100 -3.73 28.63 -17.37
C ARG A 100 -2.57 28.93 -18.31
N ALA A 101 -2.38 30.21 -18.68
CA ALA A 101 -1.31 30.62 -19.58
C ALA A 101 0.05 30.52 -18.87
N ASP A 102 0.16 31.11 -17.68
CA ASP A 102 1.38 31.09 -16.87
C ASP A 102 1.77 29.65 -16.47
N LEU A 103 0.77 28.83 -16.10
CA LEU A 103 1.01 27.43 -15.74
C LEU A 103 1.39 26.57 -16.95
N ALA A 104 0.85 26.88 -18.14
CA ALA A 104 1.21 26.18 -19.37
C ALA A 104 2.68 26.45 -19.74
N GLU A 105 3.12 27.70 -19.62
CA GLU A 105 4.52 28.08 -19.82
C GLU A 105 5.44 27.44 -18.76
N LEU A 106 5.06 27.51 -17.48
CA LEU A 106 5.83 26.96 -16.37
C LEU A 106 6.07 25.44 -16.52
N LEU A 107 5.06 24.70 -16.99
CA LEU A 107 5.15 23.25 -17.17
C LEU A 107 5.60 22.84 -18.57
N GLY A 108 5.82 23.79 -19.48
CA GLY A 108 6.17 23.50 -20.88
C GLY A 108 5.09 22.72 -21.63
N VAL A 109 3.81 22.93 -21.31
CA VAL A 109 2.66 22.24 -21.93
C VAL A 109 1.77 23.20 -22.72
N SER A 110 0.91 22.68 -23.59
CA SER A 110 -0.02 23.51 -24.34
C SER A 110 -1.08 24.17 -23.45
N GLN A 111 -1.54 25.37 -23.82
CA GLN A 111 -2.66 26.03 -23.14
C GLN A 111 -3.95 25.19 -23.21
N ASN A 112 -4.14 24.42 -24.29
CA ASN A 112 -5.24 23.48 -24.45
C ASN A 112 -5.20 22.38 -23.38
N THR A 113 -4.02 21.81 -23.12
CA THR A 113 -3.80 20.84 -22.04
C THR A 113 -4.16 21.44 -20.69
N MET A 114 -3.76 22.69 -20.45
CA MET A 114 -4.07 23.38 -19.19
C MET A 114 -5.56 23.72 -19.04
N LEU A 115 -6.25 23.99 -20.16
CA LEU A 115 -7.70 24.15 -20.17
C LEU A 115 -8.39 22.85 -19.74
N ALA A 116 -8.01 21.71 -20.31
CA ALA A 116 -8.47 20.40 -19.85
C ALA A 116 -8.14 20.18 -18.37
N PHE A 117 -6.93 20.55 -17.92
CA PHE A 117 -6.51 20.42 -16.52
C PHE A 117 -7.40 21.20 -15.56
N SER A 118 -7.75 22.45 -15.89
CA SER A 118 -8.65 23.28 -15.06
C SER A 118 -10.04 22.65 -14.89
N ALA A 119 -10.59 22.05 -15.96
CA ALA A 119 -11.86 21.34 -15.93
C ALA A 119 -11.78 20.01 -15.15
N ALA A 120 -10.70 19.24 -15.37
CA ALA A 120 -10.40 18.02 -14.63
C ALA A 120 -10.23 18.28 -13.13
N ALA A 121 -9.56 19.36 -12.74
CA ALA A 121 -9.37 19.78 -11.36
C ALA A 121 -10.71 20.00 -10.65
N ALA A 122 -11.58 20.83 -11.23
CA ALA A 122 -12.93 21.06 -10.70
C ALA A 122 -13.74 19.76 -10.60
N GLY A 123 -13.71 18.94 -11.65
CA GLY A 123 -14.39 17.64 -11.67
C GLY A 123 -13.90 16.71 -10.57
N SER A 124 -12.58 16.54 -10.44
CA SER A 124 -11.94 15.64 -9.48
C SER A 124 -12.23 16.02 -8.03
N VAL A 125 -12.21 17.33 -7.72
CA VAL A 125 -12.55 17.82 -6.37
C VAL A 125 -14.01 17.48 -6.02
N ALA A 126 -14.94 17.70 -6.97
CA ALA A 126 -16.37 17.52 -6.76
C ALA A 126 -16.84 16.06 -6.80
N ALA A 127 -16.27 15.23 -7.68
CA ALA A 127 -16.79 13.91 -8.01
C ALA A 127 -16.80 12.91 -6.83
N VAL A 128 -15.90 13.07 -5.86
CA VAL A 128 -15.72 12.14 -4.73
C VAL A 128 -16.87 12.20 -3.71
N PHE A 129 -17.55 13.35 -3.60
CA PHE A 129 -18.52 13.59 -2.52
C PHE A 129 -19.69 12.59 -2.53
N PHE A 130 -20.24 12.26 -3.70
CA PHE A 130 -21.42 11.40 -3.77
C PHE A 130 -21.16 9.97 -3.28
N GLU A 131 -20.03 9.38 -3.68
CA GLU A 131 -19.65 8.02 -3.33
C GLU A 131 -19.54 7.89 -1.81
N GLU A 132 -18.78 8.79 -1.21
CA GLU A 132 -18.44 8.75 0.21
C GLU A 132 -19.64 9.12 1.10
N SER A 133 -20.42 10.13 0.73
CA SER A 133 -21.66 10.45 1.44
C SER A 133 -22.70 9.33 1.35
N THR A 134 -22.67 8.53 0.29
CA THR A 134 -23.58 7.39 0.10
C THR A 134 -23.12 6.15 0.88
N ILE A 135 -21.80 5.88 0.92
CA ILE A 135 -21.19 4.82 1.75
C ILE A 135 -21.53 5.05 3.22
N VAL A 136 -21.27 6.27 3.71
CA VAL A 136 -21.45 6.64 5.10
C VAL A 136 -22.93 6.57 5.53
N ARG A 137 -23.88 6.72 4.60
CA ARG A 137 -25.32 6.53 4.85
C ARG A 137 -25.78 5.08 4.75
N GLY A 138 -24.87 4.13 4.59
CA GLY A 138 -25.15 2.69 4.56
C GLY A 138 -25.57 2.16 3.19
N ALA A 139 -25.61 2.99 2.14
CA ALA A 139 -25.98 2.57 0.80
C ALA A 139 -24.75 2.17 -0.03
N VAL A 140 -23.86 1.36 0.56
CA VAL A 140 -22.54 0.98 0.02
C VAL A 140 -22.64 0.45 -1.42
N TRP A 141 -23.68 -0.32 -1.74
CA TRP A 141 -23.92 -0.85 -3.08
C TRP A 141 -24.15 0.24 -4.14
N LYS A 142 -24.92 1.28 -3.83
CA LYS A 142 -25.20 2.36 -4.77
C LYS A 142 -23.94 3.16 -5.06
N ALA A 143 -23.12 3.40 -4.02
CA ALA A 143 -21.84 4.06 -4.15
C ALA A 143 -20.86 3.24 -5.00
N ALA A 144 -20.73 1.94 -4.70
CA ALA A 144 -19.80 1.06 -5.41
C ALA A 144 -20.16 0.90 -6.90
N ILE A 145 -21.45 0.75 -7.22
CA ILE A 145 -21.92 0.68 -8.62
C ILE A 145 -21.64 2.01 -9.34
N PHE A 146 -21.96 3.13 -8.71
CA PHE A 146 -21.72 4.45 -9.30
C PHE A 146 -20.23 4.70 -9.57
N MET A 147 -19.37 4.37 -8.61
CA MET A 147 -17.91 4.48 -8.72
C MET A 147 -17.37 3.62 -9.86
N ALA A 148 -17.65 2.31 -9.82
CA ALA A 148 -17.14 1.37 -10.81
C ALA A 148 -17.66 1.68 -12.22
N LEU A 149 -18.96 1.96 -12.38
CA LEU A 149 -19.53 2.26 -13.69
C LEU A 149 -18.97 3.57 -14.26
N SER A 150 -18.86 4.63 -13.45
CA SER A 150 -18.33 5.91 -13.92
C SER A 150 -16.88 5.78 -14.37
N ASP A 151 -16.07 5.02 -13.62
CA ASP A 151 -14.66 4.80 -13.97
C ASP A 151 -14.51 3.93 -15.21
N VAL A 152 -15.28 2.84 -15.34
CA VAL A 152 -15.30 1.98 -16.53
C VAL A 152 -15.67 2.79 -17.77
N VAL A 153 -16.77 3.55 -17.71
CA VAL A 153 -17.24 4.37 -18.83
C VAL A 153 -16.19 5.43 -19.19
N ARG A 154 -15.59 6.11 -18.20
CA ARG A 154 -14.52 7.08 -18.42
C ARG A 154 -13.31 6.45 -19.11
N VAL A 155 -12.84 5.30 -18.63
CA VAL A 155 -11.67 4.62 -19.21
C VAL A 155 -11.96 4.16 -20.63
N LEU A 156 -13.12 3.56 -20.90
CA LEU A 156 -13.52 3.16 -22.25
C LEU A 156 -13.63 4.37 -23.19
N ALA A 157 -14.17 5.50 -22.72
CA ALA A 157 -14.22 6.72 -23.50
C ALA A 157 -12.81 7.28 -23.79
N MET A 158 -11.90 7.27 -22.82
CA MET A 158 -10.51 7.66 -23.02
C MET A 158 -9.80 6.77 -24.04
N LEU A 159 -10.02 5.45 -23.98
CA LEU A 159 -9.48 4.50 -24.95
C LEU A 159 -10.05 4.73 -26.36
N ALA A 160 -11.35 5.00 -26.47
CA ALA A 160 -11.98 5.35 -27.74
C ALA A 160 -11.38 6.65 -28.30
N ALA A 161 -11.24 7.70 -27.48
CA ALA A 161 -10.62 8.95 -27.90
C ALA A 161 -9.17 8.74 -28.39
N ALA A 162 -8.37 7.96 -27.66
CA ALA A 162 -7.02 7.61 -28.06
C ALA A 162 -6.98 6.85 -29.40
N PHE A 163 -7.94 5.94 -29.62
CA PHE A 163 -8.01 5.15 -30.85
C PHE A 163 -8.38 5.98 -32.08
N TYR A 164 -9.37 6.88 -31.96
CA TYR A 164 -9.85 7.69 -33.07
C TYR A 164 -8.96 8.89 -33.38
N TYR A 165 -8.54 9.64 -32.35
CA TYR A 165 -7.82 10.89 -32.53
C TYR A 165 -6.30 10.73 -32.48
N ARG A 166 -5.79 9.66 -31.86
CA ARG A 166 -4.35 9.39 -31.66
C ARG A 166 -3.58 10.56 -31.04
N ASP A 167 -4.26 11.34 -30.21
CA ASP A 167 -3.75 12.55 -29.60
C ASP A 167 -4.06 12.57 -28.10
N VAL A 168 -3.10 13.05 -27.31
CA VAL A 168 -3.25 13.10 -25.85
C VAL A 168 -4.24 14.17 -25.40
N GLU A 169 -4.35 15.31 -26.10
CA GLU A 169 -5.30 16.36 -25.69
C GLU A 169 -6.72 15.82 -25.75
N ALA A 170 -7.08 15.09 -26.81
CA ALA A 170 -8.38 14.43 -26.93
C ALA A 170 -8.67 13.48 -25.74
N VAL A 171 -7.66 12.73 -25.28
CA VAL A 171 -7.77 11.85 -24.11
C VAL A 171 -7.99 12.65 -22.83
N LEU A 172 -7.27 13.76 -22.64
CA LEU A 172 -7.37 14.62 -21.46
C LEU A 172 -8.70 15.40 -21.43
N TYR A 173 -9.18 15.89 -22.56
CA TYR A 173 -10.51 16.49 -22.69
C TYR A 173 -11.60 15.48 -22.35
N THR A 174 -11.48 14.25 -22.84
CA THR A 174 -12.41 13.16 -22.52
C THR A 174 -12.40 12.88 -21.02
N PHE A 175 -11.23 12.73 -20.40
CA PHE A 175 -11.12 12.57 -18.95
C PHE A 175 -11.82 13.71 -18.18
N SER A 176 -11.57 14.96 -18.60
CA SER A 176 -12.11 16.16 -17.95
C SER A 176 -13.63 16.21 -18.05
N LEU A 177 -14.17 15.96 -19.24
CA LEU A 177 -15.61 15.89 -19.50
C LEU A 177 -16.29 14.83 -18.64
N PHE A 178 -15.78 13.60 -18.64
CA PHE A 178 -16.39 12.51 -17.88
C PHE A 178 -16.28 12.70 -16.36
N THR A 179 -15.24 13.37 -15.89
CA THR A 179 -15.10 13.70 -14.46
C THR A 179 -16.09 14.80 -14.05
N LEU A 180 -16.33 15.80 -14.91
CA LEU A 180 -17.39 16.80 -14.70
C LEU A 180 -18.79 16.19 -14.76
N LEU A 181 -19.04 15.28 -15.71
CA LEU A 181 -20.31 14.54 -15.79
C LEU A 181 -20.52 13.69 -14.53
N LYS A 182 -19.48 12.98 -14.06
CA LYS A 182 -19.51 12.22 -12.81
C LYS A 182 -19.86 13.13 -11.63
N ALA A 183 -19.25 14.30 -11.52
CA ALA A 183 -19.59 15.29 -10.48
C ALA A 183 -21.05 15.77 -10.60
N GLY A 184 -21.50 16.19 -11.78
CA GLY A 184 -22.87 16.66 -12.00
C GLY A 184 -23.93 15.60 -11.67
N ILE A 185 -23.75 14.38 -12.17
CA ILE A 185 -24.64 13.24 -11.87
C ILE A 185 -24.57 12.92 -10.36
N GLY A 186 -23.37 12.89 -9.76
CA GLY A 186 -23.19 12.65 -8.33
C GLY A 186 -23.94 13.65 -7.46
N TYR A 187 -23.84 14.95 -7.74
CA TYR A 187 -24.55 15.99 -6.99
C TYR A 187 -26.07 15.95 -7.20
N THR A 188 -26.55 15.64 -8.41
CA THR A 188 -28.00 15.48 -8.64
C THR A 188 -28.57 14.27 -7.89
N LEU A 189 -27.85 13.15 -7.85
CA LEU A 189 -28.21 11.97 -7.04
C LEU A 189 -28.12 12.27 -5.54
N ALA A 190 -27.08 12.97 -5.09
CA ALA A 190 -26.93 13.39 -3.70
C ALA A 190 -28.10 14.26 -3.24
N TYR A 191 -28.57 15.16 -4.12
CA TYR A 191 -29.73 16.01 -3.88
C TYR A 191 -31.02 15.18 -3.74
N LYS A 192 -31.27 14.26 -4.67
CA LYS A 192 -32.42 13.32 -4.62
C LYS A 192 -32.40 12.48 -3.34
N MET A 193 -31.22 12.07 -2.89
CA MET A 193 -31.04 11.30 -1.65
C MET A 193 -31.12 12.15 -0.37
N LYS A 194 -31.23 13.49 -0.47
CA LYS A 194 -31.13 14.45 0.65
C LYS A 194 -29.76 14.43 1.37
N SER A 195 -28.76 13.78 0.77
CA SER A 195 -27.36 13.82 1.22
C SER A 195 -26.75 15.20 0.97
N PHE A 196 -27.19 15.87 -0.10
CA PHE A 196 -26.79 17.23 -0.45
C PHE A 196 -27.99 18.17 -0.42
N ARG A 197 -27.79 19.32 0.20
CA ARG A 197 -28.58 20.53 0.01
C ARG A 197 -27.59 21.70 0.11
N PRO A 198 -27.70 22.73 -0.74
CA PRO A 198 -26.87 23.92 -0.59
C PRO A 198 -27.18 24.55 0.77
N VAL A 199 -26.20 24.50 1.68
CA VAL A 199 -26.32 25.03 3.03
C VAL A 199 -25.01 25.74 3.36
N LEU A 200 -25.09 27.01 3.74
CA LEU A 200 -24.01 27.72 4.42
C LEU A 200 -24.45 27.99 5.86
N ASP A 201 -23.92 27.19 6.78
CA ASP A 201 -24.12 27.41 8.21
C ASP A 201 -22.79 27.83 8.84
N ARG A 202 -22.63 29.13 9.10
CA ARG A 202 -21.40 29.70 9.67
C ARG A 202 -20.99 29.00 10.97
N SER A 203 -21.95 28.55 11.77
CA SER A 203 -21.68 27.86 13.05
C SER A 203 -21.07 26.47 12.87
N SER A 204 -21.32 25.83 11.72
CA SER A 204 -20.86 24.49 11.39
C SER A 204 -19.63 24.47 10.45
N VAL A 205 -19.35 25.58 9.73
CA VAL A 205 -18.18 25.69 8.82
C VAL A 205 -16.87 25.49 9.57
N TRP A 206 -16.68 26.23 10.67
CA TRP A 206 -15.40 26.20 11.39
C TRP A 206 -15.07 24.81 11.95
N PRO A 207 -15.99 24.09 12.62
CA PRO A 207 -15.75 22.70 13.04
C PRO A 207 -15.41 21.75 11.89
N VAL A 208 -16.08 21.88 10.74
CA VAL A 208 -15.85 21.02 9.57
C VAL A 208 -14.46 21.28 8.96
N VAL A 209 -14.11 22.55 8.75
CA VAL A 209 -12.81 22.93 8.18
C VAL A 209 -11.66 22.63 9.14
N THR A 210 -11.82 22.88 10.44
CA THR A 210 -10.79 22.58 11.46
C THR A 210 -10.49 21.08 11.54
N TYR A 211 -11.49 20.22 11.29
CA TYR A 211 -11.27 18.78 11.17
C TYR A 211 -10.58 18.42 9.85
N ALA A 212 -11.04 18.98 8.73
CA ALA A 212 -10.58 18.62 7.39
C ALA A 212 -9.13 19.08 7.12
N PHE A 213 -8.75 20.25 7.61
CA PHE A 213 -7.44 20.86 7.34
C PHE A 213 -6.24 19.96 7.69
N PRO A 214 -6.09 19.45 8.93
CA PRO A 214 -4.95 18.59 9.27
C PRO A 214 -4.94 17.27 8.49
N VAL A 215 -6.11 16.74 8.14
CA VAL A 215 -6.23 15.49 7.36
C VAL A 215 -5.76 15.72 5.92
N ALA A 216 -6.24 16.79 5.28
CA ALA A 216 -5.83 17.16 3.93
C ALA A 216 -4.34 17.52 3.86
N LEU A 217 -3.85 18.25 4.87
CA LEU A 217 -2.43 18.60 4.97
C LEU A 217 -1.56 17.33 5.08
N ALA A 218 -1.97 16.36 5.90
CA ALA A 218 -1.30 15.06 5.98
C ALA A 218 -1.35 14.32 4.63
N GLY A 219 -2.45 14.43 3.88
CA GLY A 219 -2.58 13.93 2.52
C GLY A 219 -1.55 14.53 1.56
N VAL A 220 -1.43 15.87 1.52
CA VAL A 220 -0.43 16.59 0.70
C VAL A 220 0.99 16.11 0.99
N PHE A 221 1.39 16.08 2.27
CA PHE A 221 2.74 15.61 2.63
C PHE A 221 2.92 14.11 2.37
N GLY A 222 1.86 13.31 2.48
CA GLY A 222 1.89 11.90 2.07
C GLY A 222 2.17 11.71 0.59
N LEU A 223 1.57 12.54 -0.27
CA LEU A 223 1.86 12.57 -1.71
C LEU A 223 3.31 12.99 -1.98
N LEU A 224 3.80 14.03 -1.28
CA LEU A 224 5.19 14.47 -1.40
C LEU A 224 6.18 13.37 -0.98
N VAL A 225 5.94 12.64 0.11
CA VAL A 225 6.79 11.50 0.49
C VAL A 225 6.81 10.41 -0.59
N SER A 226 5.67 10.21 -1.26
CA SER A 226 5.50 9.11 -2.20
C SER A 226 6.00 9.42 -3.61
N HIS A 227 6.01 10.70 -3.99
CA HIS A 227 6.27 11.19 -5.35
C HIS A 227 7.25 12.39 -5.40
N ALA A 228 8.07 12.61 -4.36
CA ALA A 228 9.04 13.71 -4.30
C ALA A 228 9.98 13.73 -5.52
N ASP A 229 10.46 12.55 -5.92
CA ASP A 229 11.22 12.32 -7.14
C ASP A 229 10.50 12.87 -8.38
N GLN A 230 9.22 12.52 -8.56
CA GLN A 230 8.45 12.93 -9.72
C GLN A 230 8.19 14.43 -9.74
N PHE A 231 7.96 15.07 -8.60
CA PHE A 231 7.80 16.53 -8.52
C PHE A 231 9.10 17.30 -8.79
N VAL A 232 10.25 16.76 -8.39
CA VAL A 232 11.56 17.36 -8.72
C VAL A 232 11.86 17.17 -10.21
N LEU A 233 11.56 15.99 -10.76
CA LEU A 233 11.82 15.67 -12.16
C LEU A 233 10.86 16.34 -13.13
N SER A 234 9.63 16.64 -12.72
CA SER A 234 8.67 17.36 -13.56
C SER A 234 9.09 18.79 -13.88
N ALA A 235 9.98 19.39 -13.07
CA ALA A 235 10.52 20.72 -13.30
C ALA A 235 11.89 20.72 -14.02
N THR A 236 12.52 19.56 -14.16
CA THR A 236 13.92 19.46 -14.66
C THR A 236 14.05 18.64 -15.94
N LEU A 237 13.18 17.64 -16.14
CA LEU A 237 13.19 16.79 -17.33
C LEU A 237 12.24 17.31 -18.41
N LYS A 238 12.58 16.99 -19.66
CA LYS A 238 11.64 17.10 -20.77
C LYS A 238 10.52 16.06 -20.63
N THR A 239 9.39 16.33 -21.25
CA THR A 239 8.18 15.49 -21.27
C THR A 239 8.49 14.05 -21.73
N ASP A 240 9.26 13.87 -22.80
CA ASP A 240 9.62 12.56 -23.33
C ASP A 240 10.52 11.73 -22.39
N GLU A 241 11.45 12.37 -21.68
CA GLU A 241 12.31 11.76 -20.66
C GLU A 241 11.51 11.43 -19.39
N PHE A 242 10.63 12.35 -18.97
CA PHE A 242 9.70 12.13 -17.87
C PHE A 242 8.78 10.95 -18.13
N ALA A 243 8.38 10.71 -19.38
CA ALA A 243 7.59 9.53 -19.77
C ALA A 243 8.34 8.22 -19.47
N LEU A 244 9.63 8.13 -19.81
CA LEU A 244 10.44 6.93 -19.49
C LEU A 244 10.55 6.74 -17.98
N TYR A 245 10.81 7.82 -17.25
CA TYR A 245 10.91 7.79 -15.80
C TYR A 245 9.62 7.27 -15.15
N ALA A 246 8.49 7.91 -15.48
CA ALA A 246 7.20 7.61 -14.88
C ALA A 246 6.66 6.23 -15.26
N LEU A 247 7.05 5.69 -16.42
CA LEU A 247 6.74 4.31 -16.81
C LEU A 247 7.70 3.30 -16.15
N GLY A 248 8.95 3.67 -15.94
CA GLY A 248 9.92 2.88 -15.20
C GLY A 248 9.59 2.73 -13.72
N CYS A 249 8.99 3.76 -13.11
CA CYS A 249 8.39 3.70 -11.77
C CYS A 249 7.05 2.93 -11.76
N LEU A 250 7.04 1.72 -12.35
CA LEU A 250 5.89 0.84 -12.46
C LEU A 250 5.38 0.46 -11.08
N LEU A 251 4.16 0.89 -10.75
CA LEU A 251 3.41 0.39 -9.60
C LEU A 251 2.77 -0.96 -9.94
N VAL A 252 3.01 -1.98 -9.11
CA VAL A 252 2.45 -3.32 -9.24
C VAL A 252 1.28 -3.44 -8.24
N PRO A 253 0.01 -3.27 -8.68
CA PRO A 253 -1.13 -3.17 -7.77
C PRO A 253 -1.29 -4.37 -6.83
N PRO A 254 -1.07 -5.63 -7.25
CA PRO A 254 -1.16 -6.78 -6.34
C PRO A 254 -0.26 -6.67 -5.10
N LEU A 255 0.94 -6.08 -5.22
CA LEU A 255 1.85 -5.91 -4.08
C LEU A 255 1.34 -4.87 -3.08
N LEU A 256 0.74 -3.78 -3.59
CA LEU A 256 0.13 -2.74 -2.77
C LEU A 256 -1.12 -3.25 -2.06
N ILE A 257 -1.96 -4.03 -2.76
CA ILE A 257 -3.17 -4.64 -2.19
C ILE A 257 -2.81 -5.63 -1.07
N LEU A 258 -1.73 -6.40 -1.25
CA LEU A 258 -1.23 -7.31 -0.22
C LEU A 258 -0.80 -6.54 1.03
N GLU A 259 0.00 -5.47 0.87
CA GLU A 259 0.44 -4.63 1.99
C GLU A 259 -0.76 -4.03 2.75
N HIS A 260 -1.69 -3.40 2.03
CA HIS A 260 -2.87 -2.81 2.65
C HIS A 260 -3.73 -3.85 3.37
N SER A 261 -3.87 -5.05 2.80
CA SER A 261 -4.61 -6.16 3.39
C SER A 261 -4.00 -6.61 4.72
N VAL A 262 -2.69 -6.80 4.76
CA VAL A 262 -1.97 -7.18 5.99
C VAL A 262 -2.09 -6.07 7.04
N VAL A 263 -1.84 -4.81 6.65
CA VAL A 263 -1.90 -3.65 7.56
C VAL A 263 -3.30 -3.43 8.14
N ARG A 264 -4.35 -3.65 7.34
CA ARG A 264 -5.75 -3.53 7.77
C ARG A 264 -6.13 -4.49 8.90
N VAL A 265 -5.52 -5.68 8.92
CA VAL A 265 -5.70 -6.66 10.01
C VAL A 265 -4.70 -6.39 11.14
N LEU A 266 -3.49 -5.94 10.81
CA LEU A 266 -2.41 -5.69 11.76
C LEU A 266 -2.78 -4.61 12.78
N ILE A 267 -3.29 -3.46 12.33
CA ILE A 267 -3.52 -2.29 13.17
C ILE A 267 -4.58 -2.55 14.26
N PRO A 268 -5.81 -3.04 13.95
CA PRO A 268 -6.83 -3.25 14.96
C PRO A 268 -6.42 -4.28 16.02
N GLU A 269 -5.71 -5.33 15.62
CA GLU A 269 -5.29 -6.37 16.55
C GLU A 269 -4.14 -5.89 17.45
N LEU A 270 -3.16 -5.17 16.90
CA LEU A 270 -2.15 -4.51 17.71
C LEU A 270 -2.77 -3.50 18.68
N SER A 271 -3.81 -2.76 18.27
CA SER A 271 -4.52 -1.82 19.14
C SER A 271 -5.09 -2.52 20.37
N ARG A 272 -5.77 -3.67 20.18
CA ARG A 272 -6.31 -4.49 21.28
C ARG A 272 -5.20 -5.04 22.20
N ILE A 273 -4.09 -5.49 21.61
CA ILE A 273 -2.96 -6.00 22.37
C ILE A 273 -2.31 -4.88 23.21
N PHE A 274 -2.26 -3.65 22.67
CA PHE A 274 -1.70 -2.51 23.38
C PHE A 274 -2.52 -2.02 24.57
N GLU A 275 -3.83 -2.31 24.62
CA GLU A 275 -4.67 -2.02 25.81
C GLU A 275 -4.16 -2.77 27.05
N ASN A 276 -3.68 -4.00 26.89
CA ASN A 276 -3.20 -4.86 27.96
C ASN A 276 -1.68 -5.09 27.94
N PHE A 277 -0.91 -4.14 27.39
CA PHE A 277 0.53 -4.30 27.15
C PHE A 277 1.41 -4.42 28.40
N LYS A 278 0.83 -4.28 29.60
CA LYS A 278 1.50 -4.57 30.87
C LYS A 278 1.73 -6.07 31.08
N SER A 279 0.88 -6.92 30.51
CA SER A 279 1.03 -8.38 30.60
C SER A 279 2.14 -8.90 29.69
N GLN A 280 3.01 -9.76 30.22
CA GLN A 280 4.06 -10.43 29.44
C GLN A 280 3.48 -11.25 28.27
N LYS A 281 2.32 -11.89 28.48
CA LYS A 281 1.60 -12.64 27.45
C LYS A 281 1.20 -11.74 26.28
N ALA A 282 0.60 -10.58 26.57
CA ALA A 282 0.20 -9.62 25.55
C ALA A 282 1.42 -9.10 24.74
N ARG A 283 2.55 -8.83 25.42
CA ARG A 283 3.79 -8.41 24.74
C ARG A 283 4.33 -9.49 23.78
N GLN A 284 4.29 -10.76 24.21
CA GLN A 284 4.74 -11.87 23.38
C GLN A 284 3.80 -12.07 22.18
N THR A 285 2.49 -12.06 22.38
CA THR A 285 1.50 -12.18 21.30
C THR A 285 1.64 -11.05 20.29
N GLY A 286 1.77 -9.80 20.74
CA GLY A 286 1.96 -8.65 19.84
C GLY A 286 3.24 -8.76 19.00
N LYS A 287 4.31 -9.26 19.61
CA LYS A 287 5.59 -9.48 18.93
C LYS A 287 5.47 -10.53 17.83
N GLU A 288 4.87 -11.68 18.14
CA GLU A 288 4.65 -12.76 17.18
C GLU A 288 3.73 -12.32 16.04
N PHE A 289 2.66 -11.59 16.37
CA PHE A 289 1.73 -11.10 15.37
C PHE A 289 2.38 -10.10 14.40
N TYR A 290 3.17 -9.15 14.90
CA TYR A 290 3.93 -8.22 14.07
C TYR A 290 4.99 -8.93 13.23
N LYS A 291 5.71 -9.90 13.82
CA LYS A 291 6.69 -10.73 13.13
C LYS A 291 6.06 -11.53 11.98
N ASN A 292 4.89 -12.13 12.22
CA ASN A 292 4.15 -12.89 11.22
C ASN A 292 3.67 -11.99 10.07
N ALA A 293 3.21 -10.77 10.35
CA ALA A 293 2.84 -9.81 9.32
C ALA A 293 4.03 -9.47 8.39
N ILE A 294 5.21 -9.22 8.96
CA ILE A 294 6.44 -8.98 8.19
C ILE A 294 6.82 -10.21 7.35
N SER A 295 6.73 -11.42 7.93
CA SER A 295 7.05 -12.67 7.23
C SER A 295 6.11 -12.90 6.04
N GLN A 296 4.80 -12.70 6.22
CA GLN A 296 3.79 -12.81 5.16
C GLN A 296 4.03 -11.83 4.01
N LEU A 297 4.39 -10.57 4.34
CA LEU A 297 4.75 -9.58 3.33
C LEU A 297 6.03 -9.97 2.59
N GLY A 298 7.06 -10.39 3.33
CA GLY A 298 8.34 -10.84 2.76
C GLY A 298 8.19 -12.02 1.80
N LEU A 299 7.30 -12.97 2.10
CA LEU A 299 7.06 -14.17 1.29
C LEU A 299 6.73 -13.85 -0.17
N VAL A 300 6.02 -12.75 -0.44
CA VAL A 300 5.59 -12.35 -1.79
C VAL A 300 6.41 -11.18 -2.33
N ILE A 301 6.80 -10.22 -1.49
CA ILE A 301 7.47 -9.00 -1.94
C ILE A 301 8.92 -9.26 -2.34
N ILE A 302 9.65 -10.11 -1.60
CA ILE A 302 11.06 -10.44 -1.91
C ILE A 302 11.22 -11.10 -3.29
N PRO A 303 10.50 -12.17 -3.65
CA PRO A 303 10.63 -12.77 -4.98
C PRO A 303 10.18 -11.80 -6.08
N SER A 304 9.18 -10.96 -5.80
CA SER A 304 8.72 -9.94 -6.75
C SER A 304 9.79 -8.89 -7.01
N PHE A 305 10.52 -8.45 -5.98
CA PHE A 305 11.68 -7.58 -6.12
C PHE A 305 12.73 -8.19 -7.05
N PHE A 306 13.16 -9.43 -6.81
CA PHE A 306 14.15 -10.10 -7.67
C PHE A 306 13.64 -10.31 -9.09
N GLY A 307 12.36 -10.65 -9.26
CA GLY A 307 11.74 -10.78 -10.58
C GLY A 307 11.77 -9.46 -11.35
N LEU A 308 11.35 -8.36 -10.72
CA LEU A 308 11.41 -7.02 -11.33
C LEU A 308 12.85 -6.59 -11.63
N LEU A 309 13.80 -6.91 -10.76
CA LEU A 309 15.20 -6.56 -10.93
C LEU A 309 15.85 -7.29 -12.12
N VAL A 310 15.65 -8.60 -12.22
CA VAL A 310 16.28 -9.45 -13.25
C VAL A 310 15.58 -9.34 -14.61
N PHE A 311 14.25 -9.23 -14.59
CA PHE A 311 13.42 -9.23 -15.78
C PHE A 311 12.94 -7.82 -16.19
N ALA A 312 13.54 -6.75 -15.68
CA ALA A 312 13.11 -5.37 -15.94
C ALA A 312 12.96 -5.04 -17.45
N ASP A 313 14.01 -5.31 -18.24
CA ASP A 313 14.01 -5.03 -19.69
C ASP A 313 12.90 -5.77 -20.46
N PRO A 314 12.75 -7.11 -20.36
CA PRO A 314 11.65 -7.79 -21.05
C PRO A 314 10.27 -7.40 -20.50
N ILE A 315 10.13 -7.10 -19.20
CA ILE A 315 8.87 -6.61 -18.63
C ILE A 315 8.51 -5.26 -19.27
N VAL A 316 9.44 -4.31 -19.33
CA VAL A 316 9.20 -3.00 -19.94
C VAL A 316 8.86 -3.13 -21.41
N ARG A 317 9.58 -3.96 -22.17
CA ARG A 317 9.26 -4.17 -23.60
C ARG A 317 7.89 -4.83 -23.80
N LEU A 318 7.53 -5.80 -22.96
CA LEU A 318 6.23 -6.46 -23.02
C LEU A 318 5.09 -5.47 -22.74
N LEU A 319 5.23 -4.67 -21.67
CA LEU A 319 4.21 -3.73 -21.24
C LEU A 319 4.13 -2.50 -22.13
N TYR A 320 5.28 -1.93 -22.51
CA TYR A 320 5.40 -0.60 -23.10
C TYR A 320 6.05 -0.57 -24.48
N THR A 321 6.39 -1.72 -25.10
CA THR A 321 7.09 -1.82 -26.39
C THR A 321 8.58 -1.40 -26.35
N ASP A 322 9.33 -1.71 -27.42
CA ASP A 322 10.75 -1.36 -27.52
C ASP A 322 11.03 0.16 -27.46
N ARG A 323 10.03 0.99 -27.80
CA ARG A 323 10.11 2.47 -27.73
C ARG A 323 10.43 2.99 -26.33
N TYR A 324 10.16 2.18 -25.30
CA TYR A 324 10.33 2.55 -23.89
C TYR A 324 11.36 1.67 -23.18
N SER A 325 12.17 0.89 -23.91
CA SER A 325 13.22 0.03 -23.34
C SER A 325 14.16 0.78 -22.38
N ALA A 326 14.43 2.06 -22.64
CA ALA A 326 15.21 2.94 -21.77
C ALA A 326 14.57 3.20 -20.39
N ALA A 327 13.33 2.76 -20.14
CA ALA A 327 12.69 2.80 -18.82
C ALA A 327 13.13 1.64 -17.91
N ALA A 328 13.75 0.59 -18.46
CA ALA A 328 14.15 -0.61 -17.71
C ALA A 328 15.11 -0.31 -16.53
N PRO A 329 16.14 0.54 -16.65
CA PRO A 329 17.01 0.89 -15.53
C PRO A 329 16.25 1.54 -14.36
N TYR A 330 15.25 2.38 -14.66
CA TYR A 330 14.39 2.98 -13.63
C TYR A 330 13.55 1.91 -12.93
N LEU A 331 13.02 0.92 -13.66
CA LEU A 331 12.29 -0.20 -13.05
C LEU A 331 13.18 -1.04 -12.13
N MET A 332 14.41 -1.33 -12.56
CA MET A 332 15.40 -2.04 -11.74
C MET A 332 15.62 -1.32 -10.41
N LEU A 333 15.88 -0.01 -10.45
CA LEU A 333 16.14 0.78 -9.25
C LEU A 333 14.87 0.97 -8.42
N PHE A 334 13.73 1.28 -9.05
CA PHE A 334 12.44 1.44 -8.38
C PHE A 334 11.98 0.17 -7.68
N SER A 335 12.39 -1.01 -8.13
CA SER A 335 12.05 -2.29 -7.49
C SER A 335 12.44 -2.35 -6.00
N PHE A 336 13.53 -1.67 -5.61
CA PHE A 336 13.95 -1.56 -4.20
C PHE A 336 12.88 -0.90 -3.32
N SER A 337 12.04 -0.02 -3.90
CA SER A 337 10.97 0.64 -3.16
C SER A 337 9.97 -0.36 -2.57
N TYR A 338 9.76 -1.50 -3.23
CA TYR A 338 8.87 -2.56 -2.75
C TYR A 338 9.40 -3.23 -1.48
N LEU A 339 10.71 -3.38 -1.32
CA LEU A 339 11.28 -3.97 -0.10
C LEU A 339 10.89 -3.17 1.15
N PHE A 340 10.69 -1.85 1.02
CA PHE A 340 10.22 -1.02 2.13
C PHE A 340 8.77 -1.32 2.52
N LEU A 341 7.94 -1.91 1.65
CA LEU A 341 6.58 -2.34 2.01
C LEU A 341 6.57 -3.52 2.99
N ILE A 342 7.65 -4.29 3.09
CA ILE A 342 7.77 -5.43 4.02
C ILE A 342 7.66 -4.97 5.49
N ILE A 343 8.08 -3.73 5.78
CA ILE A 343 8.04 -3.15 7.13
C ILE A 343 6.88 -2.13 7.19
N PRO A 344 5.79 -2.44 7.91
CA PRO A 344 4.68 -1.50 8.10
C PRO A 344 5.12 -0.32 8.97
N PHE A 345 5.36 0.83 8.35
CA PHE A 345 6.01 1.98 9.00
C PHE A 345 5.22 2.60 10.15
N ASP A 346 3.93 2.81 9.94
CA ASP A 346 3.04 3.54 10.83
C ASP A 346 2.05 2.61 11.56
N ALA A 347 2.10 1.30 11.34
CA ALA A 347 1.15 0.35 11.94
C ALA A 347 1.14 0.42 13.48
N VAL A 348 2.33 0.48 14.10
CA VAL A 348 2.47 0.58 15.57
C VAL A 348 1.96 1.93 16.10
N ALA A 349 2.31 3.03 15.44
CA ALA A 349 1.85 4.36 15.83
C ALA A 349 0.32 4.50 15.66
N ARG A 350 -0.24 3.95 14.58
CA ARG A 350 -1.70 3.91 14.33
C ARG A 350 -2.43 3.09 15.38
N ALA A 351 -1.90 1.91 15.72
CA ALA A 351 -2.47 1.04 16.75
C ALA A 351 -2.46 1.68 18.15
N ARG A 352 -1.59 2.67 18.39
CA ARG A 352 -1.53 3.43 19.65
C ARG A 352 -2.31 4.75 19.61
N GLY A 353 -2.91 5.10 18.48
CA GLY A 353 -3.63 6.38 18.32
C GLY A 353 -2.71 7.61 18.26
N GLU A 354 -1.42 7.45 17.95
CA GLU A 354 -0.44 8.56 17.95
C GLU A 354 -0.47 9.35 16.62
N ALA A 355 -1.63 9.89 16.26
CA ALA A 355 -1.85 10.59 14.99
C ALA A 355 -0.91 11.79 14.78
N HIS A 356 -0.63 12.55 15.85
CA HIS A 356 0.31 13.68 15.80
C HIS A 356 1.73 13.23 15.44
N TRP A 357 2.17 12.08 15.97
CA TRP A 357 3.47 11.51 15.61
C TRP A 357 3.52 11.18 14.12
N ILE A 358 2.48 10.52 13.59
CA ILE A 358 2.41 10.15 12.17
C ILE A 358 2.51 11.40 11.29
N MET A 359 1.67 12.40 11.55
CA MET A 359 1.67 13.65 10.78
C MET A 359 3.02 14.34 10.82
N SER A 360 3.59 14.56 12.01
CA SER A 360 4.89 15.24 12.17
C SER A 360 6.00 14.50 11.44
N ARG A 361 6.02 13.17 11.47
CA ARG A 361 7.05 12.38 10.78
C ARG A 361 6.84 12.34 9.27
N THR A 362 5.60 12.26 8.78
CA THR A 362 5.32 12.38 7.35
C THR A 362 5.80 13.73 6.80
N VAL A 363 5.52 14.84 7.49
CA VAL A 363 6.03 16.18 7.11
C VAL A 363 7.56 16.20 7.10
N THR A 364 8.19 15.68 8.16
CA THR A 364 9.67 15.67 8.27
C THR A 364 10.29 14.89 7.11
N PHE A 365 9.79 13.69 6.82
CA PHE A 365 10.32 12.87 5.73
C PHE A 365 9.92 13.39 4.34
N ALA A 366 8.83 14.13 4.20
CA ALA A 366 8.49 14.81 2.94
C ALA A 366 9.56 15.87 2.60
N LEU A 367 9.93 16.69 3.59
CA LEU A 367 10.95 17.73 3.41
C LEU A 367 12.34 17.13 3.17
N ILE A 368 12.71 16.09 3.93
CA ILE A 368 13.95 15.32 3.67
C ILE A 368 13.92 14.71 2.27
N GLY A 369 12.78 14.16 1.85
CA GLY A 369 12.58 13.60 0.52
C GLY A 369 12.80 14.61 -0.59
N LEU A 370 12.15 15.76 -0.50
CA LEU A 370 12.34 16.84 -1.47
C LEU A 370 13.80 17.31 -1.52
N MET A 371 14.44 17.47 -0.37
CA MET A 371 15.85 17.87 -0.27
C MET A 371 16.80 16.82 -0.88
N LEU A 372 16.64 15.54 -0.55
CA LEU A 372 17.49 14.48 -1.08
C LEU A 372 17.27 14.24 -2.57
N CYS A 373 16.00 14.28 -3.01
CA CYS A 373 15.67 14.17 -4.42
C CYS A 373 16.27 15.32 -5.22
N SER A 374 16.16 16.58 -4.75
CA SER A 374 16.71 17.73 -5.46
C SER A 374 18.24 17.73 -5.50
N LEU A 375 18.90 17.44 -4.38
CA LEU A 375 20.37 17.37 -4.30
C LEU A 375 20.93 16.28 -5.23
N LEU A 376 20.36 15.08 -5.19
CA LEU A 376 20.85 13.97 -6.01
C LEU A 376 20.41 14.10 -7.47
N ALA A 377 19.28 14.76 -7.75
CA ALA A 377 18.88 15.08 -9.12
C ALA A 377 19.87 16.01 -9.80
N TYR A 378 20.42 16.98 -9.06
CA TYR A 378 21.41 17.91 -9.59
C TYR A 378 22.68 17.19 -10.08
N GLU A 379 23.18 16.21 -9.31
CA GLU A 379 24.42 15.49 -9.64
C GLU A 379 24.21 14.30 -10.61
N PHE A 380 23.10 13.56 -10.47
CA PHE A 380 22.88 12.27 -11.15
C PHE A 380 21.59 12.21 -11.97
N GLY A 381 20.93 13.35 -12.20
CA GLY A 381 19.69 13.44 -12.99
C GLY A 381 18.54 12.58 -12.43
N ALA A 382 17.78 11.95 -13.34
CA ALA A 382 16.61 11.13 -12.99
C ALA A 382 16.92 9.95 -12.04
N ILE A 383 18.08 9.30 -12.24
CA ILE A 383 18.53 8.20 -11.37
C ILE A 383 18.84 8.72 -9.96
N GLY A 384 19.43 9.92 -9.87
CA GLY A 384 19.68 10.62 -8.63
C GLY A 384 18.41 10.91 -7.83
N ALA A 385 17.40 11.51 -8.48
CA ALA A 385 16.12 11.78 -7.86
C ALA A 385 15.46 10.50 -7.31
N LEU A 386 15.43 9.43 -8.10
CA LEU A 386 14.92 8.12 -7.69
C LEU A 386 15.68 7.57 -6.48
N SER A 387 17.02 7.67 -6.51
CA SER A 387 17.87 7.26 -5.40
C SER A 387 17.58 8.06 -4.13
N GLY A 388 17.31 9.36 -4.25
CA GLY A 388 16.90 10.22 -3.13
C GLY A 388 15.58 9.80 -2.51
N MET A 389 14.59 9.44 -3.33
CA MET A 389 13.33 8.88 -2.84
C MET A 389 13.55 7.53 -2.13
N LEU A 390 14.37 6.64 -2.69
CA LEU A 390 14.68 5.34 -2.07
C LEU A 390 15.40 5.51 -0.74
N LEU A 391 16.37 6.42 -0.66
CA LEU A 391 17.07 6.76 0.57
C LEU A 391 16.11 7.30 1.63
N THR A 392 15.20 8.18 1.24
CA THR A 392 14.16 8.71 2.13
C THR A 392 13.26 7.60 2.67
N LYS A 393 12.80 6.69 1.81
CA LYS A 393 12.00 5.52 2.24
C LYS A 393 12.80 4.60 3.18
N ALA A 394 14.09 4.39 2.93
CA ALA A 394 14.97 3.63 3.81
C ALA A 394 15.13 4.29 5.19
N LEU A 395 15.37 5.61 5.23
CA LEU A 395 15.44 6.39 6.48
C LEU A 395 14.12 6.32 7.26
N MET A 396 13.00 6.41 6.55
CA MET A 396 11.67 6.30 7.14
C MET A 396 11.45 4.91 7.78
N ARG A 397 11.85 3.82 7.11
CA ARG A 397 11.73 2.45 7.66
C ARG A 397 12.66 2.18 8.83
N THR A 398 13.92 2.61 8.75
CA THR A 398 14.89 2.47 9.85
C THR A 398 14.45 3.25 11.09
N TYR A 399 13.88 4.44 10.90
CA TYR A 399 13.28 5.22 11.98
C TYR A 399 12.07 4.51 12.60
N SER A 400 11.18 3.94 11.79
CA SER A 400 10.03 3.16 12.31
C SER A 400 10.47 1.94 13.13
N LEU A 401 11.47 1.18 12.69
CA LEU A 401 12.03 0.08 13.48
C LEU A 401 12.55 0.55 14.85
N SER A 402 13.23 1.70 14.85
CA SER A 402 13.75 2.32 16.07
C SER A 402 12.63 2.79 17.00
N TYR A 403 11.57 3.38 16.44
CA TYR A 403 10.39 3.79 17.19
C TYR A 403 9.66 2.57 17.79
N THR A 404 9.39 1.53 17.00
CA THR A 404 8.78 0.27 17.48
C THR A 404 9.58 -0.30 18.63
N ARG A 405 10.91 -0.44 18.49
CA ARG A 405 11.79 -0.91 19.58
C ARG A 405 11.62 -0.08 20.87
N ARG A 406 11.61 1.25 20.77
CA ARG A 406 11.51 2.14 21.95
C ARG A 406 10.16 2.00 22.65
N VAL A 407 9.09 1.88 21.87
CA VAL A 407 7.72 1.88 22.37
C VAL A 407 7.30 0.52 22.93
N THR A 408 7.73 -0.57 22.29
CA THR A 408 7.35 -1.93 22.69
C THR A 408 8.35 -2.59 23.63
N GLY A 409 9.60 -2.10 23.64
CA GLY A 409 10.72 -2.71 24.36
C GLY A 409 11.28 -3.97 23.67
N TRP A 410 10.74 -4.38 22.52
CA TRP A 410 11.20 -5.55 21.79
C TRP A 410 12.57 -5.30 21.17
N LYS A 411 13.49 -6.27 21.27
CA LYS A 411 14.75 -6.19 20.51
C LYS A 411 14.46 -6.41 19.02
N ILE A 412 15.20 -5.73 18.14
CA ILE A 412 15.00 -5.77 16.67
C ILE A 412 15.02 -7.21 16.13
N ARG A 413 15.93 -8.04 16.63
CA ARG A 413 16.05 -9.45 16.23
C ARG A 413 14.87 -10.33 16.65
N GLU A 414 14.08 -9.90 17.63
CA GLU A 414 12.98 -10.71 18.16
C GLU A 414 11.68 -10.49 17.38
N PHE A 415 11.45 -9.28 16.85
CA PHE A 415 10.25 -8.96 16.08
C PHE A 415 10.47 -8.97 14.56
N LEU A 416 11.72 -8.97 14.09
CA LEU A 416 12.02 -9.22 12.67
C LEU A 416 12.18 -10.73 12.42
N PRO A 417 11.47 -11.32 11.44
CA PRO A 417 11.60 -12.73 11.07
C PRO A 417 12.85 -12.96 10.22
N LEU A 418 14.04 -12.73 10.78
CA LEU A 418 15.32 -12.80 10.05
C LEU A 418 15.56 -14.16 9.40
N ARG A 419 15.10 -15.26 10.04
CA ARG A 419 15.16 -16.62 9.48
C ARG A 419 14.32 -16.71 8.21
N ASP A 420 13.04 -16.32 8.27
CA ASP A 420 12.10 -16.43 7.16
C ASP A 420 12.55 -15.53 6.00
N LEU A 421 12.85 -14.26 6.29
CA LEU A 421 13.35 -13.31 5.29
C LEU A 421 14.65 -13.79 4.66
N GLY A 422 15.57 -14.37 5.45
CA GLY A 422 16.81 -14.96 4.95
C GLY A 422 16.57 -16.12 3.99
N ILE A 423 15.61 -16.99 4.27
CA ILE A 423 15.20 -18.09 3.37
C ILE A 423 14.60 -17.53 2.08
N TYR A 424 13.66 -16.58 2.18
CA TYR A 424 13.03 -15.95 1.02
C TYR A 424 14.08 -15.28 0.13
N LEU A 425 15.00 -14.49 0.72
CA LEU A 425 16.11 -13.87 0.02
C LEU A 425 17.02 -14.90 -0.66
N ALA A 426 17.44 -15.95 0.06
CA ALA A 426 18.36 -16.95 -0.47
C ALA A 426 17.74 -17.74 -1.63
N VAL A 427 16.48 -18.16 -1.51
CA VAL A 427 15.78 -18.89 -2.58
C VAL A 427 15.55 -17.98 -3.78
N SER A 428 15.06 -16.75 -3.58
CA SER A 428 14.87 -15.79 -4.68
C SER A 428 16.18 -15.44 -5.38
N MET A 429 17.26 -15.25 -4.62
CA MET A 429 18.58 -14.97 -5.19
C MET A 429 19.12 -16.16 -5.98
N ALA A 430 18.99 -17.39 -5.46
CA ALA A 430 19.41 -18.59 -6.18
C ALA A 430 18.66 -18.76 -7.51
N LEU A 431 17.32 -18.58 -7.50
CA LEU A 431 16.52 -18.66 -8.72
C LEU A 431 16.84 -17.51 -9.70
N ALA A 432 17.11 -16.31 -9.19
CA ALA A 432 17.56 -15.17 -9.99
C ALA A 432 18.91 -15.45 -10.68
N LEU A 433 19.86 -16.06 -9.96
CA LEU A 433 21.16 -16.46 -10.52
C LEU A 433 21.01 -17.54 -11.60
N VAL A 434 20.10 -18.51 -11.41
CA VAL A 434 19.76 -19.51 -12.45
C VAL A 434 19.14 -18.84 -13.68
N ALA A 435 18.29 -17.82 -13.50
CA ALA A 435 17.76 -17.06 -14.63
C ALA A 435 18.87 -16.32 -15.39
N LEU A 436 19.81 -15.69 -14.67
CA LEU A 436 20.92 -14.96 -15.28
C LEU A 436 21.92 -15.88 -15.99
N SER A 437 22.21 -17.07 -15.45
CA SER A 437 23.09 -18.04 -16.11
C SER A 437 22.50 -18.54 -17.45
N GLY A 438 21.17 -18.54 -17.57
CA GLY A 438 20.46 -18.82 -18.82
C GLY A 438 20.89 -17.93 -19.98
N ARG A 439 21.32 -16.68 -19.72
CA ARG A 439 21.83 -15.78 -20.76
C ARG A 439 23.17 -16.23 -21.35
N ALA A 440 23.99 -16.93 -20.58
CA ALA A 440 25.27 -17.48 -21.07
C ALA A 440 25.06 -18.56 -22.15
N PHE A 441 23.87 -19.16 -22.21
CA PHE A 441 23.49 -20.14 -23.22
C PHE A 441 22.82 -19.51 -24.47
N GLY A 442 22.91 -18.20 -24.64
CA GLY A 442 22.37 -17.47 -25.79
C GLY A 442 20.85 -17.25 -25.77
N ALA A 443 20.17 -17.52 -24.65
CA ALA A 443 18.76 -17.21 -24.50
C ALA A 443 18.57 -15.72 -24.20
N GLU A 444 17.95 -14.99 -25.14
CA GLU A 444 17.68 -13.56 -25.00
C GLU A 444 16.20 -13.19 -25.24
N GLY A 445 15.85 -11.95 -24.90
CA GLY A 445 14.54 -11.36 -25.18
C GLY A 445 13.36 -12.01 -24.43
N LEU A 446 12.20 -12.00 -25.08
CA LEU A 446 10.95 -12.49 -24.49
C LEU A 446 10.91 -14.01 -24.30
N GLY A 447 11.64 -14.77 -25.13
CA GLY A 447 11.74 -16.23 -24.98
C GLY A 447 12.46 -16.62 -23.69
N TRP A 448 13.59 -15.95 -23.39
CA TRP A 448 14.29 -16.10 -22.12
C TRP A 448 13.40 -15.74 -20.93
N PHE A 449 12.68 -14.62 -21.01
CA PHE A 449 11.74 -14.20 -19.96
C PHE A 449 10.63 -15.23 -19.72
N ALA A 450 10.01 -15.77 -20.77
CA ALA A 450 8.95 -16.76 -20.63
C ALA A 450 9.42 -18.05 -19.94
N VAL A 451 10.60 -18.56 -20.33
CA VAL A 451 11.15 -19.80 -19.78
C VAL A 451 11.67 -19.59 -18.36
N TYR A 452 12.61 -18.66 -18.16
CA TYR A 452 13.27 -18.48 -16.87
C TYR A 452 12.41 -17.71 -15.87
N GLY A 453 11.58 -16.77 -16.32
CA GLY A 453 10.59 -16.11 -15.48
C GLY A 453 9.48 -17.06 -15.04
N GLY A 454 9.00 -17.92 -15.96
CA GLY A 454 8.05 -18.99 -15.63
C GLY A 454 8.65 -19.99 -14.63
N PHE A 455 9.88 -20.45 -14.86
CA PHE A 455 10.59 -21.33 -13.94
C PHE A 455 10.79 -20.68 -12.56
N PHE A 456 11.20 -19.40 -12.51
CA PHE A 456 11.36 -18.65 -11.27
C PHE A 456 10.04 -18.61 -10.47
N ALA A 457 8.93 -18.23 -11.11
CA ALA A 457 7.63 -18.10 -10.46
C ALA A 457 7.07 -19.44 -9.97
N LEU A 458 7.18 -20.50 -10.79
CA LEU A 458 6.66 -21.83 -10.46
C LEU A 458 7.50 -22.55 -9.40
N SER A 459 8.81 -22.31 -9.37
CA SER A 459 9.72 -23.00 -8.44
C SER A 459 9.80 -22.35 -7.07
N TYR A 460 9.59 -21.04 -6.96
CA TYR A 460 9.77 -20.30 -5.73
C TYR A 460 8.90 -20.81 -4.57
N PHE A 461 7.57 -20.83 -4.74
CA PHE A 461 6.67 -21.23 -3.66
C PHE A 461 6.90 -22.69 -3.19
N PRO A 462 6.99 -23.69 -4.09
CA PRO A 462 7.30 -25.06 -3.68
C PRO A 462 8.61 -25.18 -2.91
N LEU A 463 9.69 -24.52 -3.36
CA LEU A 463 10.99 -24.56 -2.68
C LEU A 463 10.91 -23.94 -1.29
N VAL A 464 10.29 -22.77 -1.17
CA VAL A 464 10.13 -22.10 0.13
C VAL A 464 9.28 -22.95 1.08
N PHE A 465 8.14 -23.45 0.64
CA PHE A 465 7.27 -24.30 1.47
C PHE A 465 7.95 -25.61 1.86
N PHE A 466 8.74 -26.21 0.98
CA PHE A 466 9.52 -27.40 1.28
C PHE A 466 10.59 -27.14 2.34
N ILE A 467 11.37 -26.06 2.21
CA ILE A 467 12.41 -25.67 3.17
C ILE A 467 11.78 -25.32 4.51
N MET A 468 10.75 -24.49 4.52
CA MET A 468 10.02 -24.11 5.74
C MET A 468 9.35 -25.32 6.40
N GLY A 469 8.76 -26.22 5.63
CA GLY A 469 8.16 -27.46 6.14
C GLY A 469 9.17 -28.35 6.84
N ARG A 470 10.36 -28.55 6.27
CA ARG A 470 11.45 -29.31 6.92
C ARG A 470 11.95 -28.63 8.19
N LEU A 471 12.01 -27.31 8.19
CA LEU A 471 12.46 -26.52 9.33
C LEU A 471 11.43 -26.51 10.47
N SER A 472 10.14 -26.42 10.15
CA SER A 472 9.05 -26.50 11.14
C SER A 472 8.89 -27.91 11.72
N GLN A 473 9.13 -28.96 10.93
CA GLN A 473 9.13 -30.34 11.43
C GLN A 473 10.27 -30.66 12.40
N ARG A 474 11.33 -29.83 12.46
CA ARG A 474 12.37 -29.92 13.51
C ARG A 474 11.94 -29.26 14.82
N ASP A 475 11.03 -28.28 14.75
CA ASP A 475 10.63 -27.43 15.88
C ASP A 475 9.29 -27.87 16.52
N ASN A 476 8.53 -28.80 15.90
CA ASN A 476 7.28 -29.34 16.45
C ASN A 476 7.49 -30.68 17.20
N PRO A 477 6.84 -30.89 18.37
CA PRO A 477 6.88 -32.18 19.06
C PRO A 477 6.28 -33.26 18.19
N ARG A 478 7.12 -34.24 17.83
CA ARG A 478 6.66 -35.45 17.15
C ARG A 478 5.96 -36.40 18.11
N ILE A 479 6.18 -36.22 19.41
CA ILE A 479 5.65 -37.07 20.48
C ILE A 479 5.20 -36.15 21.62
N MET A 480 3.90 -36.17 21.92
CA MET A 480 3.32 -35.51 23.09
C MET A 480 2.95 -36.59 24.10
N ILE A 481 3.48 -36.49 25.32
CA ILE A 481 3.19 -37.43 26.41
C ILE A 481 2.31 -36.70 27.42
N VAL A 482 1.08 -37.18 27.59
CA VAL A 482 0.08 -36.57 28.48
C VAL A 482 0.02 -37.37 29.77
N LEU A 483 0.12 -36.68 30.91
CA LEU A 483 0.06 -37.28 32.24
C LEU A 483 -0.94 -36.54 33.13
N PRO A 484 -1.52 -37.20 34.15
CA PRO A 484 -2.36 -36.53 35.13
C PRO A 484 -1.57 -35.48 35.93
N SER A 485 -0.45 -35.86 36.55
CA SER A 485 0.39 -34.97 37.36
C SER A 485 1.88 -35.31 37.19
N LEU A 486 2.76 -34.41 37.65
CA LEU A 486 4.24 -34.55 37.58
C LEU A 486 4.85 -34.73 38.97
N GLN A 487 4.31 -35.67 39.74
CA GLN A 487 4.77 -35.98 41.09
C GLN A 487 6.02 -36.89 41.08
N ILE A 488 6.68 -37.01 42.23
CA ILE A 488 7.77 -37.98 42.42
C ILE A 488 7.17 -39.40 42.50
N GLY A 489 6.88 -39.98 41.34
CA GLY A 489 6.36 -41.33 41.18
C GLY A 489 7.16 -42.16 40.16
N GLY A 490 6.90 -43.47 40.14
CA GLY A 490 7.59 -44.39 39.22
C GLY A 490 7.23 -44.18 37.75
N LEU A 491 5.99 -43.76 37.47
CA LEU A 491 5.48 -43.52 36.12
C LEU A 491 6.14 -42.28 35.49
N GLU A 492 6.25 -41.20 36.26
CA GLU A 492 6.79 -39.91 35.85
C GLU A 492 8.31 -40.00 35.63
N ARG A 493 9.02 -40.77 36.46
CA ARG A 493 10.44 -41.10 36.22
C ARG A 493 10.65 -41.95 34.97
N LEU A 494 9.72 -42.87 34.68
CA LEU A 494 9.74 -43.63 33.44
C LEU A 494 9.52 -42.72 32.23
N VAL A 495 8.58 -41.77 32.33
CA VAL A 495 8.32 -40.78 31.28
C VAL A 495 9.50 -39.83 31.09
N LEU A 496 10.18 -39.41 32.16
CA LEU A 496 11.42 -38.64 32.08
C LEU A 496 12.51 -39.42 31.33
N THR A 497 12.70 -40.70 31.67
CA THR A 497 13.70 -41.57 31.04
C THR A 497 13.38 -41.84 29.57
N LEU A 498 12.10 -42.09 29.26
CA LEU A 498 11.58 -42.26 27.90
C LEU A 498 11.78 -40.99 27.07
N SER A 499 11.47 -39.82 27.65
CA SER A 499 11.62 -38.53 26.97
C SER A 499 13.10 -38.24 26.67
N LYS A 500 14.01 -38.57 27.59
CA LYS A 500 15.46 -38.49 27.35
C LYS A 500 15.90 -39.42 26.22
N GLY A 501 15.52 -40.69 26.27
CA GLY A 501 15.90 -41.67 25.22
C GLY A 501 15.32 -41.35 23.84
N LEU A 502 14.11 -40.81 23.78
CA LEU A 502 13.50 -40.33 22.54
C LEU A 502 14.23 -39.10 22.00
N LYS A 503 14.66 -38.18 22.88
CA LYS A 503 15.44 -37.00 22.50
C LYS A 503 16.85 -37.35 22.03
N GLU A 504 17.52 -38.32 22.66
CA GLU A 504 18.81 -38.88 22.21
C GLU A 504 18.70 -39.51 20.81
N LYS A 505 17.55 -40.10 20.49
CA LYS A 505 17.23 -40.59 19.13
C LYS A 505 16.78 -39.51 18.15
N GLY A 506 16.79 -38.23 18.56
CA GLY A 506 16.49 -37.08 17.71
C GLY A 506 15.02 -36.68 17.61
N HIS A 507 14.16 -37.17 18.51
CA HIS A 507 12.75 -36.75 18.56
C HIS A 507 12.56 -35.55 19.49
N TYR A 508 11.78 -34.55 19.05
CA TYR A 508 11.30 -33.48 19.92
C TYR A 508 10.08 -33.99 20.71
N VAL A 509 10.19 -34.02 22.04
CA VAL A 509 9.18 -34.56 22.96
C VAL A 509 8.63 -33.43 23.82
N LEU A 510 7.30 -33.32 23.92
CA LEU A 510 6.60 -32.41 24.83
C LEU A 510 5.85 -33.25 25.87
N VAL A 511 6.05 -32.95 27.15
CA VAL A 511 5.24 -33.54 28.22
C VAL A 511 4.17 -32.53 28.62
N TYR A 512 2.96 -32.98 28.92
CA TYR A 512 1.88 -32.09 29.36
C TYR A 512 1.15 -32.73 30.54
N ALA A 513 1.09 -32.03 31.67
CA ALA A 513 0.30 -32.44 32.83
C ALA A 513 -0.98 -31.60 32.93
N TYR A 514 -2.14 -32.26 33.06
CA TYR A 514 -3.43 -31.59 33.03
C TYR A 514 -4.10 -31.42 34.40
N ASP A 515 -3.61 -32.08 35.44
CA ASP A 515 -4.16 -32.07 36.79
C ASP A 515 -3.03 -31.99 37.83
N GLN A 516 -2.36 -30.82 37.90
CA GLN A 516 -1.30 -30.55 38.88
C GLN A 516 -1.91 -30.06 40.21
N PRO A 517 -1.84 -30.84 41.30
CA PRO A 517 -2.19 -30.34 42.63
C PRO A 517 -1.18 -29.30 43.14
N ASP A 518 -1.64 -28.33 43.93
CA ASP A 518 -0.80 -27.31 44.61
C ASP A 518 0.12 -27.98 45.65
N LEU A 519 1.22 -28.56 45.19
CA LEU A 519 2.28 -29.15 46.00
C LEU A 519 3.51 -28.23 45.98
N ALA A 520 4.31 -28.23 47.06
CA ALA A 520 5.58 -27.51 47.11
C ALA A 520 6.53 -27.99 45.98
N GLU A 521 7.33 -27.07 45.41
CA GLU A 521 8.22 -27.33 44.25
C GLU A 521 9.14 -28.54 44.45
N ASP A 522 9.53 -28.85 45.69
CA ASP A 522 10.38 -29.99 46.07
C ASP A 522 9.74 -31.37 45.80
N HIS A 523 8.44 -31.43 45.48
CA HIS A 523 7.72 -32.65 45.15
C HIS A 523 7.37 -32.82 43.66
N LEU A 524 7.89 -31.94 42.79
CA LEU A 524 7.61 -31.95 41.35
C LEU A 524 8.86 -32.28 40.52
N LEU A 525 8.69 -33.05 39.44
CA LEU A 525 9.79 -33.41 38.53
C LEU A 525 10.13 -32.31 37.51
N ASN A 526 9.47 -31.15 37.57
CA ASN A 526 9.60 -30.05 36.59
C ASN A 526 11.05 -29.61 36.38
N GLU A 527 11.83 -29.46 37.46
CA GLU A 527 13.25 -29.10 37.35
C GLU A 527 14.08 -30.15 36.61
N GLN A 528 13.77 -31.44 36.80
CA GLN A 528 14.52 -32.53 36.16
C GLN A 528 14.19 -32.67 34.67
N PHE A 529 12.94 -32.40 34.27
CA PHE A 529 12.58 -32.31 32.86
C PHE A 529 13.18 -31.07 32.18
N ASN A 530 13.15 -29.92 32.86
CA ASN A 530 13.79 -28.68 32.38
C ASN A 530 15.31 -28.87 32.23
N ALA A 531 15.97 -29.51 33.20
CA ALA A 531 17.40 -29.87 33.12
C ALA A 531 17.70 -30.87 31.99
N ALA A 532 16.74 -31.73 31.64
CA ALA A 532 16.83 -32.61 30.47
C ALA A 532 16.51 -31.88 29.14
N GLY A 533 16.14 -30.60 29.21
CA GLY A 533 15.68 -29.78 28.09
C GLY A 533 14.43 -30.34 27.42
N VAL A 534 13.57 -31.03 28.16
CA VAL A 534 12.26 -31.49 27.71
C VAL A 534 11.24 -30.46 28.19
N PRO A 535 10.54 -29.74 27.30
CA PRO A 535 9.49 -28.82 27.71
C PRO A 535 8.34 -29.61 28.37
N VAL A 536 7.85 -29.09 29.48
CA VAL A 536 6.76 -29.64 30.31
C VAL A 536 5.66 -28.63 30.50
#